data_AF-A0A3D4D2H5-F1
#
_entry.id   AF-A0A3D4D2H5-F1
#
_cell.length_a   1.000
_cell.length_b   1.000
_cell.length_c   1.000
_cell.angle_alpha   90.00
_cell.angle_beta   90.00
_cell.angle_gamma   90.00
#
_symmetry.space_group_name_H-M   'P 1'
#
loop_
_entity.id
_entity.type
_entity.pdbx_description
1 polymer ?
#
loop_
_entity_poly.entity_id
_entity_poly.type
_entity_poly.pdbx_seq_one_letter_code
_entity_poly.pdbx_strand_id
1 'polypeptide(L)'
;MTHPRWFAYTAASLLVPALMKGAEPLPDSEFLKAALTGGSVEGGKLIFADQRTACSQCHSVDGTASGLGPDLYAAGDKFAREDLVQSILDPSSSIMTGYATTILENRKGERFQGILRSRTDEALVLGQVGGVDLQIARSEVVKEETGAVSLMPPGLHSQLSPAEFRDLVAYLESLRQPETKVVQEAGTPLEIPVISQQLAFEPVFGMKEKFQKPVWFGGHPTVQGGYLIAEKSKGTISLLERVNGEEVISPFVNILDEIYVANDEGILGVALHPGFAENGRYFMMHETMTGQQRGMAVVERVASADRRKDSGRPTRSILRWNIDTLFHHGGGLEFGPDGFLYIGMGDGGPQEDPEGKAQDLSRFEGSLLRIDVDREEEGRAYGI
;
A
#
# COMPACT_ATOMS: atom_id res chain seq x y z
N MET A 1 36.09 -53.31 -44.78
CA MET A 1 37.48 -52.92 -45.06
C MET A 1 37.45 -51.43 -45.40
N THR A 2 37.60 -50.54 -44.42
CA THR A 2 38.82 -49.83 -43.96
C THR A 2 38.91 -48.38 -44.50
N HIS A 3 38.57 -47.44 -43.59
CA HIS A 3 39.22 -46.14 -43.32
C HIS A 3 39.08 -44.95 -44.33
N PRO A 4 39.28 -43.67 -43.89
CA PRO A 4 38.21 -42.75 -43.46
C PRO A 4 38.29 -41.38 -44.20
N ARG A 5 37.32 -40.47 -44.04
CA ARG A 5 37.53 -39.05 -44.40
C ARG A 5 36.99 -38.12 -43.32
N TRP A 6 37.89 -37.28 -42.85
CA TRP A 6 37.70 -36.26 -41.82
C TRP A 6 36.98 -35.03 -42.38
N PHE A 7 36.21 -34.39 -41.51
CA PHE A 7 35.52 -33.12 -41.67
C PHE A 7 36.49 -31.95 -41.91
N ALA A 8 36.11 -31.05 -42.81
CA ALA A 8 36.52 -29.65 -42.78
C ALA A 8 35.36 -28.80 -43.30
N TYR A 9 34.66 -28.13 -42.37
CA TYR A 9 33.65 -27.12 -42.66
C TYR A 9 34.35 -25.81 -43.03
N THR A 10 34.08 -25.29 -44.23
CA THR A 10 34.40 -23.91 -44.61
C THR A 10 33.31 -22.99 -44.08
N ALA A 11 33.62 -22.22 -43.05
CA ALA A 11 32.77 -21.13 -42.56
C ALA A 11 32.85 -19.96 -43.55
N ALA A 12 31.74 -19.64 -44.20
CA ALA A 12 31.59 -18.42 -44.97
C ALA A 12 31.31 -17.26 -44.01
N SER A 13 32.28 -16.35 -43.89
CA SER A 13 32.16 -15.11 -43.14
C SER A 13 31.19 -14.15 -43.86
N LEU A 14 29.97 -14.03 -43.35
CA LEU A 14 29.08 -12.91 -43.65
C LEU A 14 29.42 -11.77 -42.69
N LEU A 15 30.10 -10.75 -43.23
CA LEU A 15 30.32 -9.46 -42.61
C LEU A 15 28.97 -8.77 -42.41
N VAL A 16 28.50 -8.75 -41.15
CA VAL A 16 27.43 -7.84 -40.72
C VAL A 16 28.08 -6.47 -40.48
N PRO A 17 27.60 -5.38 -41.10
CA PRO A 17 28.09 -4.05 -40.76
C PRO A 17 27.67 -3.72 -39.33
N ALA A 18 28.64 -3.63 -38.44
CA ALA A 18 28.50 -2.98 -37.15
C ALA A 18 28.39 -1.47 -37.41
N LEU A 19 27.23 -0.87 -37.12
CA LEU A 19 27.08 0.54 -36.71
C LEU A 19 25.59 0.88 -36.55
N MET A 20 25.08 0.78 -35.33
CA MET A 20 24.12 1.70 -34.71
C MET A 20 24.33 1.58 -33.20
N LYS A 21 25.29 2.33 -32.64
CA LYS A 21 25.32 2.58 -31.20
C LYS A 21 24.13 3.49 -30.91
N GLY A 22 23.02 2.92 -30.43
CA GLY A 22 22.02 3.71 -29.71
C GLY A 22 22.72 4.38 -28.53
N ALA A 23 22.49 5.67 -28.32
CA ALA A 23 23.00 6.37 -27.15
C ALA A 23 22.51 5.63 -25.89
N GLU A 24 23.39 5.45 -24.91
CA GLU A 24 22.98 4.94 -23.60
C GLU A 24 21.96 5.93 -23.00
N PRO A 25 20.84 5.44 -22.41
CA PRO A 25 19.86 6.30 -21.80
C PRO A 25 20.50 7.13 -20.68
N LEU A 26 20.05 8.39 -20.55
CA LEU A 26 20.53 9.28 -19.49
C LEU A 26 20.22 8.67 -18.10
N PRO A 27 21.07 8.92 -17.09
CA PRO A 27 20.80 8.46 -15.74
C PRO A 27 19.57 9.15 -15.15
N ASP A 28 18.81 8.43 -14.33
CA ASP A 28 17.56 8.91 -13.70
C ASP A 28 17.74 10.21 -12.91
N SER A 29 18.94 10.48 -12.39
CA SER A 29 19.28 11.73 -11.70
C SER A 29 19.09 12.98 -12.55
N GLU A 30 19.34 12.89 -13.87
CA GLU A 30 19.15 14.03 -14.79
C GLU A 30 17.67 14.29 -15.04
N PHE A 31 16.87 13.22 -15.13
CA PHE A 31 15.41 13.31 -15.23
C PHE A 31 14.80 13.88 -13.94
N LEU A 32 15.21 13.38 -12.78
CA LEU A 32 14.81 13.90 -11.48
C LEU A 32 15.10 15.40 -11.40
N LYS A 33 16.34 15.83 -11.67
CA LYS A 33 16.72 17.24 -11.59
C LYS A 33 15.91 18.13 -12.52
N ALA A 34 15.68 17.70 -13.77
CA ALA A 34 14.87 18.47 -14.72
C ALA A 34 13.40 18.53 -14.30
N ALA A 35 12.88 17.42 -13.78
CA ALA A 35 11.48 17.30 -13.42
C ALA A 35 11.10 18.05 -12.14
N LEU A 36 12.02 18.51 -11.29
CA LEU A 36 11.66 19.26 -10.07
C LEU A 36 11.33 20.74 -10.31
N THR A 37 11.27 21.21 -11.56
CA THR A 37 11.01 22.64 -11.86
C THR A 37 10.08 22.84 -13.05
N GLY A 38 8.87 23.38 -12.83
CA GLY A 38 7.97 23.86 -13.89
C GLY A 38 7.64 22.83 -15.00
N GLY A 39 7.36 23.33 -16.21
CA GLY A 39 7.09 22.51 -17.39
C GLY A 39 5.83 22.96 -18.15
N SER A 40 5.68 22.50 -19.40
CA SER A 40 4.47 22.76 -20.20
C SER A 40 3.43 21.68 -19.96
N VAL A 41 2.23 22.08 -19.51
CA VAL A 41 1.09 21.18 -19.33
C VAL A 41 0.62 20.62 -20.67
N GLU A 42 0.56 21.46 -21.70
CA GLU A 42 0.17 21.08 -23.06
C GLU A 42 1.18 20.10 -23.67
N GLY A 43 2.48 20.36 -23.48
CA GLY A 43 3.55 19.46 -23.88
C GLY A 43 3.45 18.11 -23.17
N GLY A 44 3.25 18.13 -21.84
CA GLY A 44 3.10 16.92 -21.04
C GLY A 44 1.89 16.07 -21.44
N LYS A 45 0.77 16.71 -21.79
CA LYS A 45 -0.42 16.01 -22.29
C LYS A 45 -0.14 15.24 -23.57
N LEU A 46 0.68 15.79 -24.47
CA LEU A 46 1.11 15.09 -25.68
C LEU A 46 2.01 13.89 -25.34
N ILE A 47 2.93 14.04 -24.38
CA ILE A 47 3.81 12.95 -23.92
C ILE A 47 3.01 11.83 -23.25
N PHE A 48 1.97 12.15 -22.49
CA PHE A 48 1.08 11.14 -21.88
C PHE A 48 0.34 10.29 -22.93
N ALA A 49 -0.05 10.91 -24.04
CA ALA A 49 -0.71 10.24 -25.17
C ALA A 49 0.28 9.55 -26.13
N ASP A 50 1.59 9.74 -25.95
CA ASP A 50 2.62 9.21 -26.83
C ASP A 50 2.77 7.69 -26.66
N GLN A 51 2.94 6.98 -27.77
CA GLN A 51 3.18 5.53 -27.76
C GLN A 51 4.57 5.16 -27.22
N ARG A 52 5.54 6.09 -27.21
CA ARG A 52 6.87 5.88 -26.63
C ARG A 52 6.82 5.56 -25.14
N THR A 53 5.87 6.16 -24.42
CA THR A 53 5.72 6.06 -22.96
C THR A 53 4.56 5.16 -22.56
N ALA A 54 3.59 4.93 -23.45
CA ALA A 54 2.44 4.05 -23.26
C ALA A 54 1.57 4.35 -22.02
N CYS A 55 1.71 5.54 -21.41
CA CYS A 55 0.99 5.89 -20.18
C CYS A 55 -0.54 5.76 -20.35
N SER A 56 -1.05 6.29 -21.46
CA SER A 56 -2.48 6.23 -21.83
C SER A 56 -3.03 4.84 -22.14
N GLN A 57 -2.19 3.81 -22.27
CA GLN A 57 -2.66 2.43 -22.46
C GLN A 57 -3.13 1.80 -21.14
N CYS A 58 -2.61 2.28 -20.01
CA CYS A 58 -2.93 1.74 -18.68
C CYS A 58 -3.73 2.72 -17.82
N HIS A 59 -3.52 4.03 -18.01
CA HIS A 59 -4.09 5.09 -17.18
C HIS A 59 -5.12 5.93 -17.93
N SER A 60 -6.23 6.22 -17.26
CA SER A 60 -7.16 7.30 -17.64
C SER A 60 -6.81 8.59 -16.90
N VAL A 61 -7.44 9.68 -17.35
CA VAL A 61 -7.32 11.03 -16.76
C VAL A 61 -8.68 11.74 -16.69
N ASP A 62 -9.78 11.00 -16.84
CA ASP A 62 -11.13 11.53 -17.04
C ASP A 62 -12.14 11.04 -16.00
N GLY A 63 -11.72 10.28 -14.99
CA GLY A 63 -12.61 9.73 -13.96
C GLY A 63 -13.25 8.41 -14.35
N THR A 64 -13.00 7.87 -15.56
CA THR A 64 -13.84 6.79 -16.11
C THR A 64 -13.26 5.39 -16.01
N ALA A 65 -11.95 5.21 -15.76
CA ALA A 65 -11.34 3.88 -15.87
C ALA A 65 -11.08 3.18 -14.53
N SER A 66 -11.39 1.88 -14.55
CA SER A 66 -10.86 0.86 -13.64
C SER A 66 -9.73 0.08 -14.33
N GLY A 67 -8.85 0.75 -15.07
CA GLY A 67 -7.83 0.15 -15.94
C GLY A 67 -6.77 -0.71 -15.24
N LEU A 68 -5.71 -1.08 -15.97
CA LEU A 68 -4.54 -1.75 -15.38
C LEU A 68 -3.73 -0.82 -14.48
N GLY A 69 -3.77 0.49 -14.74
CA GLY A 69 -3.23 1.52 -13.87
C GLY A 69 -4.35 2.29 -13.16
N PRO A 70 -4.02 2.98 -12.06
CA PRO A 70 -4.93 3.92 -11.41
C PRO A 70 -5.37 5.03 -12.36
N ASP A 71 -6.61 5.48 -12.20
CA ASP A 71 -7.06 6.72 -12.81
C ASP A 71 -6.30 7.91 -12.23
N LEU A 72 -5.79 8.77 -13.12
CA LEU A 72 -4.95 9.91 -12.78
C LEU A 72 -5.72 11.24 -12.80
N TYR A 73 -7.05 11.23 -12.97
CA TYR A 73 -7.91 12.42 -13.04
C TYR A 73 -7.62 13.49 -11.97
N ALA A 74 -7.29 13.06 -10.75
CA ALA A 74 -6.97 13.94 -9.62
C ALA A 74 -5.57 13.66 -9.05
N ALA A 75 -4.62 13.25 -9.89
CA ALA A 75 -3.26 12.90 -9.45
C ALA A 75 -2.55 14.08 -8.78
N GLY A 76 -2.73 15.29 -9.29
CA GLY A 76 -2.14 16.53 -8.75
C GLY A 76 -2.73 16.99 -7.42
N ASP A 77 -3.90 16.50 -7.02
CA ASP A 77 -4.46 16.73 -5.68
C ASP A 77 -3.93 15.73 -4.65
N LYS A 78 -3.53 14.53 -5.11
CA LYS A 78 -3.14 13.41 -4.25
C LYS A 78 -1.64 13.33 -3.99
N PHE A 79 -0.83 13.70 -4.97
CA PHE A 79 0.61 13.45 -4.97
C PHE A 79 1.38 14.75 -5.13
N ALA A 80 2.44 14.91 -4.32
CA ALA A 80 3.41 15.96 -4.58
C ALA A 80 4.17 15.65 -5.88
N ARG A 81 4.79 16.68 -6.45
CA ARG A 81 5.53 16.56 -7.70
C ARG A 81 6.66 15.53 -7.60
N GLU A 82 7.35 15.49 -6.47
CA GLU A 82 8.41 14.53 -6.16
C GLU A 82 7.88 13.09 -6.19
N ASP A 83 6.68 12.85 -5.65
CA ASP A 83 6.05 11.53 -5.61
C ASP A 83 5.67 11.06 -7.02
N LEU A 84 5.17 11.98 -7.86
CA LEU A 84 4.86 11.69 -9.27
C LEU A 84 6.13 11.31 -10.04
N VAL A 85 7.23 12.05 -9.84
CA VAL A 85 8.53 11.74 -10.45
C VAL A 85 9.02 10.37 -10.01
N GLN A 86 9.03 10.12 -8.69
CA GLN A 86 9.51 8.86 -8.13
C GLN A 86 8.69 7.66 -8.62
N SER A 87 7.37 7.81 -8.72
CA SER A 87 6.47 6.75 -9.21
C SER A 87 6.75 6.37 -10.66
N ILE A 88 7.24 7.30 -11.50
CA ILE A 88 7.58 7.01 -12.90
C ILE A 88 8.99 6.41 -13.02
N LEU A 89 9.95 6.93 -12.26
CA LEU A 89 11.34 6.47 -12.31
C LEU A 89 11.52 5.08 -11.67
N ASP A 90 10.82 4.82 -10.56
CA ASP A 90 10.87 3.57 -9.82
C ASP A 90 9.47 3.08 -9.41
N PRO A 91 8.67 2.57 -10.36
CA PRO A 91 7.27 2.20 -10.13
C PRO A 91 7.07 1.03 -9.17
N SER A 92 8.12 0.27 -8.84
CA SER A 92 8.04 -0.85 -7.89
C SER A 92 8.47 -0.46 -6.47
N SER A 93 9.04 0.73 -6.27
CA SER A 93 9.42 1.22 -4.93
C SER A 93 8.24 1.43 -3.99
N SER A 94 7.09 1.82 -4.55
CA SER A 94 5.83 1.99 -3.85
C SER A 94 4.69 1.70 -4.82
N ILE A 95 3.94 0.62 -4.58
CA ILE A 95 2.82 0.23 -5.43
C ILE A 95 1.52 0.60 -4.71
N MET A 96 0.68 1.40 -5.38
CA MET A 96 -0.60 1.82 -4.84
C MET A 96 -1.47 0.60 -4.49
N THR A 97 -2.13 0.66 -3.34
CA THR A 97 -3.09 -0.37 -2.92
C THR A 97 -4.14 -0.59 -4.00
N GLY A 98 -4.46 -1.86 -4.29
CA GLY A 98 -5.36 -2.26 -5.37
C GLY A 98 -4.67 -2.45 -6.74
N TYR A 99 -3.46 -1.92 -6.93
CA TYR A 99 -2.69 -2.04 -8.18
C TYR A 99 -1.42 -2.90 -8.04
N ALA A 100 -1.26 -3.57 -6.91
CA ALA A 100 -0.19 -4.54 -6.74
C ALA A 100 -0.47 -5.80 -7.57
N THR A 101 0.57 -6.30 -8.23
CA THR A 101 0.47 -7.48 -9.10
C THR A 101 0.02 -8.67 -8.28
N THR A 102 -1.15 -9.25 -8.57
CA THR A 102 -1.60 -10.50 -7.96
C THR A 102 -1.09 -11.67 -8.78
N ILE A 103 -0.52 -12.68 -8.11
CA ILE A 103 -0.01 -13.91 -8.70
C ILE A 103 -0.83 -15.08 -8.15
N LEU A 104 -1.48 -15.82 -9.03
CA LEU A 104 -2.31 -16.98 -8.69
C LEU A 104 -1.66 -18.26 -9.19
N GLU A 105 -1.71 -19.31 -8.38
CA GLU A 105 -1.39 -20.67 -8.79
C GLU A 105 -2.67 -21.50 -8.72
N ASN A 106 -2.96 -22.24 -9.80
CA ASN A 106 -4.11 -23.13 -9.83
C ASN A 106 -3.74 -24.58 -9.46
N ARG A 107 -4.76 -25.44 -9.29
CA ARG A 107 -4.59 -26.87 -8.99
C ARG A 107 -3.79 -27.66 -10.04
N LYS A 108 -3.61 -27.12 -11.25
CA LYS A 108 -2.79 -27.71 -12.32
C LYS A 108 -1.34 -27.25 -12.26
N GLY A 109 -0.97 -26.38 -11.31
CA GLY A 109 0.36 -25.77 -11.19
C GLY A 109 0.63 -24.64 -12.18
N GLU A 110 -0.41 -24.15 -12.88
CA GLU A 110 -0.29 -23.01 -13.79
C GLU A 110 -0.27 -21.71 -12.96
N ARG A 111 0.63 -20.78 -13.33
CA ARG A 111 0.73 -19.47 -12.68
C ARG A 111 0.19 -18.38 -13.58
N PHE A 112 -0.65 -17.53 -13.00
CA PHE A 112 -1.26 -16.37 -13.65
C PHE A 112 -0.88 -15.10 -12.89
N GLN A 113 -0.75 -13.99 -13.60
CA GLN A 113 -0.46 -12.69 -12.97
C GLN A 113 -1.28 -11.57 -13.60
N GLY A 114 -1.68 -10.59 -12.79
CA GLY A 114 -2.45 -9.42 -13.21
C GLY A 114 -2.88 -8.54 -12.05
N ILE A 115 -3.62 -7.46 -12.33
CA ILE A 115 -4.28 -6.66 -11.28
C ILE A 115 -5.59 -7.33 -10.89
N LEU A 116 -5.82 -7.56 -9.61
CA LEU A 116 -7.05 -8.17 -9.15
C LEU A 116 -8.20 -7.14 -9.22
N ARG A 117 -9.11 -7.33 -10.18
CA ARG A 117 -10.26 -6.45 -10.43
C ARG A 117 -11.47 -6.79 -9.56
N SER A 118 -11.71 -8.08 -9.37
CA SER A 118 -12.87 -8.57 -8.64
C SER A 118 -12.56 -9.90 -7.95
N ARG A 119 -13.21 -10.09 -6.81
CA ARG A 119 -13.18 -11.30 -6.00
C ARG A 119 -14.60 -11.60 -5.54
N THR A 120 -15.06 -12.81 -5.84
CA THR A 120 -16.29 -13.38 -5.27
C THR A 120 -15.99 -14.78 -4.74
N ASP A 121 -16.97 -15.39 -4.09
CA ASP A 121 -16.88 -16.77 -3.61
C ASP A 121 -16.72 -17.78 -4.77
N GLU A 122 -17.16 -17.40 -5.97
CA GLU A 122 -17.12 -18.24 -7.17
C GLU A 122 -15.84 -18.05 -7.99
N ALA A 123 -15.33 -16.81 -8.12
CA ALA A 123 -14.25 -16.49 -9.06
C ALA A 123 -13.36 -15.31 -8.63
N LEU A 124 -12.15 -15.29 -9.19
CA LEU A 124 -11.26 -14.13 -9.23
C LEU A 124 -11.14 -13.63 -10.66
N VAL A 125 -11.08 -12.32 -10.84
CA VAL A 125 -10.86 -11.67 -12.14
C VAL A 125 -9.56 -10.87 -12.10
N LEU A 126 -8.58 -11.27 -12.92
CA LEU A 126 -7.32 -10.57 -13.09
C LEU A 126 -7.32 -9.77 -14.39
N GLY A 127 -7.11 -8.46 -14.30
CA GLY A 127 -6.77 -7.64 -15.46
C GLY A 127 -5.32 -7.85 -15.86
N GLN A 128 -5.08 -8.21 -17.13
CA GLN A 128 -3.74 -8.42 -17.68
C GLN A 128 -3.35 -7.36 -18.72
N VAL A 129 -2.04 -7.21 -18.93
CA VAL A 129 -1.48 -6.33 -19.98
C VAL A 129 -2.13 -6.66 -21.32
N GLY A 130 -2.58 -5.62 -22.04
CA GLY A 130 -3.37 -5.76 -23.27
C GLY A 130 -4.88 -5.68 -23.06
N GLY A 131 -5.35 -5.45 -21.83
CA GLY A 131 -6.77 -5.20 -21.53
C GLY A 131 -7.63 -6.46 -21.52
N VAL A 132 -7.01 -7.62 -21.30
CA VAL A 132 -7.72 -8.91 -21.21
C VAL A 132 -7.95 -9.25 -19.74
N ASP A 133 -9.21 -9.53 -19.41
CA ASP A 133 -9.57 -10.04 -18.09
C ASP A 133 -9.54 -11.56 -18.09
N LEU A 134 -8.77 -12.11 -17.15
CA LEU A 134 -8.66 -13.53 -16.90
C LEU A 134 -9.50 -13.89 -15.69
N GLN A 135 -10.55 -14.67 -15.91
CA GLN A 135 -11.38 -15.21 -14.86
C GLN A 135 -10.91 -16.61 -14.45
N ILE A 136 -10.68 -16.82 -13.16
CA ILE A 136 -10.27 -18.11 -12.60
C ILE A 136 -11.26 -18.48 -11.50
N ALA A 137 -11.80 -19.70 -11.54
CA ALA A 137 -12.71 -20.17 -10.51
C ALA A 137 -11.99 -20.23 -9.15
N ARG A 138 -12.60 -19.72 -8.08
CA ARG A 138 -12.01 -19.69 -6.74
C ARG A 138 -11.64 -21.08 -6.25
N SER A 139 -12.43 -22.08 -6.62
CA SER A 139 -12.19 -23.50 -6.32
C SER A 139 -10.93 -24.05 -6.98
N GLU A 140 -10.43 -23.45 -8.07
CA GLU A 140 -9.22 -23.87 -8.75
C GLU A 140 -7.95 -23.22 -8.20
N VAL A 141 -8.06 -22.14 -7.43
CA VAL A 141 -6.91 -21.44 -6.85
C VAL A 141 -6.39 -22.20 -5.64
N VAL A 142 -5.09 -22.54 -5.66
CA VAL A 142 -4.40 -23.18 -4.52
C VAL A 142 -3.49 -22.23 -3.78
N LYS A 143 -2.99 -21.19 -4.45
CA LYS A 143 -2.11 -20.19 -3.87
C LYS A 143 -2.34 -18.83 -4.51
N GLU A 144 -2.20 -17.81 -3.69
CA GLU A 144 -2.36 -16.41 -4.08
C GLU A 144 -1.28 -15.59 -3.37
N GLU A 145 -0.55 -14.79 -4.14
CA GLU A 145 0.54 -13.94 -3.69
C GLU A 145 0.42 -12.56 -4.37
N THR A 146 1.09 -11.55 -3.83
CA THR A 146 1.24 -10.23 -4.42
C THR A 146 2.71 -10.08 -4.78
N GLY A 147 2.97 -9.85 -6.06
CA GLY A 147 4.30 -9.59 -6.58
C GLY A 147 4.86 -8.27 -6.09
N ALA A 148 6.17 -8.27 -5.80
CA ALA A 148 6.92 -7.06 -5.43
C ALA A 148 7.22 -6.13 -6.62
N VAL A 149 6.83 -6.53 -7.84
CA VAL A 149 7.08 -5.79 -9.08
C VAL A 149 5.76 -5.26 -9.61
N SER A 150 5.74 -3.97 -9.90
CA SER A 150 4.58 -3.28 -10.51
C SER A 150 4.34 -3.77 -11.94
N LEU A 151 3.07 -3.75 -12.37
CA LEU A 151 2.76 -3.91 -13.80
C LEU A 151 3.08 -2.65 -14.61
N MET A 152 3.30 -1.49 -13.97
CA MET A 152 3.86 -0.32 -14.62
C MET A 152 5.34 -0.61 -14.95
N PRO A 153 5.73 -0.67 -16.24
CA PRO A 153 7.09 -1.04 -16.61
C PRO A 153 8.13 -0.03 -16.10
N PRO A 154 9.31 -0.47 -15.64
CA PRO A 154 10.41 0.45 -15.36
C PRO A 154 10.96 1.04 -16.66
N GLY A 155 11.53 2.25 -16.58
CA GLY A 155 12.25 2.86 -17.70
C GLY A 155 11.36 3.45 -18.81
N LEU A 156 10.08 3.69 -18.57
CA LEU A 156 9.17 4.34 -19.54
C LEU A 156 9.65 5.74 -19.97
N HIS A 157 10.38 6.43 -19.09
CA HIS A 157 10.97 7.74 -19.36
C HIS A 157 12.22 7.69 -20.23
N SER A 158 12.82 6.52 -20.45
CA SER A 158 14.12 6.38 -21.14
C SER A 158 14.14 6.88 -22.58
N GLN A 159 12.97 6.96 -23.23
CA GLN A 159 12.80 7.48 -24.59
C GLN A 159 12.46 8.97 -24.64
N LEU A 160 12.40 9.63 -23.49
CA LEU A 160 12.13 11.05 -23.35
C LEU A 160 13.44 11.82 -23.15
N SER A 161 13.45 13.06 -23.61
CA SER A 161 14.38 14.05 -23.11
C SER A 161 14.00 14.50 -21.70
N PRO A 162 14.95 15.04 -20.89
CA PRO A 162 14.61 15.59 -19.57
C PRO A 162 13.56 16.70 -19.62
N ALA A 163 13.48 17.45 -20.73
CA ALA A 163 12.46 18.47 -20.94
C ALA A 163 11.07 17.85 -21.16
N GLU A 164 10.95 16.82 -22.00
CA GLU A 164 9.69 16.08 -22.21
C GLU A 164 9.21 15.41 -20.91
N PHE A 165 10.14 14.84 -20.12
CA PHE A 165 9.81 14.24 -18.84
C PHE A 165 9.31 15.27 -17.82
N ARG A 166 9.97 16.43 -17.71
CA ARG A 166 9.49 17.55 -16.89
C ARG A 166 8.08 17.99 -17.31
N ASP A 167 7.83 18.10 -18.60
CA ASP A 167 6.53 18.51 -19.13
C ASP A 167 5.45 17.46 -18.82
N LEU A 168 5.75 16.16 -18.96
CA LEU A 168 4.87 15.07 -18.53
C LEU A 168 4.48 15.22 -17.05
N VAL A 169 5.45 15.46 -16.17
CA VAL A 169 5.20 15.65 -14.73
C VAL A 169 4.35 16.90 -14.48
N ALA A 170 4.58 18.00 -15.21
CA ALA A 170 3.75 19.20 -15.11
C ALA A 170 2.29 18.94 -15.52
N TYR A 171 2.06 18.11 -16.55
CA TYR A 171 0.72 17.69 -16.91
C TYR A 171 0.06 16.87 -15.80
N LEU A 172 0.74 15.85 -15.26
CA LEU A 172 0.19 15.03 -14.17
C LEU A 172 -0.11 15.83 -12.91
N GLU A 173 0.75 16.78 -12.55
CA GLU A 173 0.54 17.72 -11.43
C GLU A 173 -0.64 18.68 -11.66
N SER A 174 -0.97 18.96 -12.93
CA SER A 174 -2.13 19.79 -13.30
C SER A 174 -3.47 19.04 -13.25
N LEU A 175 -3.46 17.71 -13.17
CA LEU A 175 -4.67 16.89 -13.08
C LEU A 175 -5.29 17.01 -11.69
N ARG A 176 -6.19 17.97 -11.55
CA ARG A 176 -6.87 18.35 -10.31
C ARG A 176 -8.38 18.40 -10.52
N GLN A 177 -9.14 18.09 -9.49
CA GLN A 177 -10.59 18.19 -9.53
C GLN A 177 -11.02 19.64 -9.81
N PRO A 178 -12.06 19.87 -10.63
CA PRO A 178 -12.63 21.19 -10.83
C PRO A 178 -13.07 21.77 -9.49
N GLU A 179 -12.60 22.99 -9.18
CA GLU A 179 -13.03 23.68 -7.97
C GLU A 179 -14.55 23.88 -7.97
N THR A 180 -15.23 23.32 -6.97
CA THR A 180 -16.66 23.59 -6.74
C THR A 180 -16.79 24.76 -5.76
N LYS A 181 -17.60 25.77 -6.11
CA LYS A 181 -17.80 26.99 -5.31
C LYS A 181 -18.19 26.74 -3.85
N VAL A 182 -18.76 25.58 -3.54
CA VAL A 182 -19.16 25.19 -2.17
C VAL A 182 -17.94 24.98 -1.25
N VAL A 183 -16.78 24.60 -1.79
CA VAL A 183 -15.54 24.40 -1.02
C VAL A 183 -14.93 25.73 -0.57
N GLN A 184 -15.17 26.82 -1.30
CA GLN A 184 -14.56 28.14 -1.06
C GLN A 184 -15.08 28.88 0.19
N GLU A 185 -16.33 28.64 0.61
CA GLU A 185 -16.95 29.47 1.66
C GLU A 185 -16.74 28.92 3.08
N ALA A 186 -16.45 27.62 3.25
CA ALA A 186 -16.27 26.98 4.55
C ALA A 186 -15.26 25.81 4.57
N GLY A 187 -14.55 25.55 3.47
CA GLY A 187 -13.61 24.43 3.33
C GLY A 187 -12.15 24.80 3.58
N THR A 188 -11.26 23.84 3.34
CA THR A 188 -9.79 24.02 3.36
C THR A 188 -9.39 25.13 2.39
N PRO A 189 -8.48 26.06 2.78
CA PRO A 189 -8.04 27.13 1.89
C PRO A 189 -7.42 26.58 0.60
N LEU A 190 -7.80 27.15 -0.54
CA LEU A 190 -7.29 26.76 -1.88
C LEU A 190 -5.79 27.02 -2.04
N GLU A 191 -5.32 28.11 -1.43
CA GLU A 191 -3.90 28.41 -1.32
C GLU A 191 -3.49 28.19 0.13
N ILE A 192 -2.65 27.18 0.37
CA ILE A 192 -2.00 27.00 1.66
C ILE A 192 -0.77 27.93 1.65
N PRO A 193 -0.76 29.03 2.43
CA PRO A 193 0.36 29.96 2.42
C PRO A 193 1.61 29.24 2.89
N VAL A 194 2.65 29.27 2.06
CA VAL A 194 3.95 28.71 2.43
C VAL A 194 4.50 29.56 3.58
N ILE A 195 4.80 28.90 4.70
CA ILE A 195 5.42 29.55 5.85
C ILE A 195 6.77 30.16 5.44
N SER A 196 7.02 31.41 5.85
CA SER A 196 8.25 32.13 5.50
C SER A 196 9.49 31.57 6.21
N GLN A 197 9.30 30.85 7.31
CA GLN A 197 10.34 30.13 8.01
C GLN A 197 10.23 28.64 7.68
N GLN A 198 11.24 28.10 7.00
CA GLN A 198 11.32 26.66 6.75
C GLN A 198 11.41 25.90 8.08
N LEU A 199 10.54 24.91 8.25
CA LEU A 199 10.66 23.93 9.32
C LEU A 199 11.78 22.95 8.96
N ALA A 200 12.63 22.62 9.92
CA ALA A 200 13.56 21.53 9.81
C ALA A 200 12.99 20.32 10.54
N PHE A 201 13.05 19.15 9.90
CA PHE A 201 12.77 17.89 10.57
C PHE A 201 14.06 17.37 11.20
N GLU A 202 14.03 17.18 12.51
CA GLU A 202 15.10 16.48 13.22
C GLU A 202 14.65 15.03 13.47
N PRO A 203 15.45 14.03 13.07
CA PRO A 203 15.13 12.65 13.38
C PRO A 203 15.05 12.47 14.90
N VAL A 204 13.91 12.00 15.40
CA VAL A 204 13.77 11.58 16.80
C VAL A 204 14.73 10.42 17.10
N PHE A 205 14.95 9.57 16.09
CA PHE A 205 15.88 8.45 16.08
C PHE A 205 16.70 8.46 14.77
N GLY A 206 18.02 8.26 14.87
CA GLY A 206 19.00 8.27 13.78
C GLY A 206 19.36 6.85 13.31
N MET A 207 18.35 6.00 13.14
CA MET A 207 18.56 4.55 13.01
C MET A 207 19.30 4.16 11.72
N LYS A 208 20.19 3.17 11.85
CA LYS A 208 20.81 2.46 10.70
C LYS A 208 19.85 1.47 10.04
N GLU A 209 18.94 0.89 10.83
CA GLU A 209 17.95 -0.07 10.38
C GLU A 209 16.65 0.63 9.97
N LYS A 210 15.99 0.12 8.93
CA LYS A 210 14.70 0.64 8.45
C LYS A 210 13.57 -0.29 8.86
N PHE A 211 12.47 0.28 9.36
CA PHE A 211 11.22 -0.46 9.54
C PHE A 211 10.63 -0.87 8.20
N GLN A 212 10.01 -2.04 8.15
CA GLN A 212 9.31 -2.56 6.98
C GLN A 212 7.81 -2.32 7.15
N LYS A 213 7.24 -1.48 6.29
CA LYS A 213 5.80 -1.13 6.31
C LYS A 213 5.29 -0.75 7.71
N PRO A 214 5.91 0.25 8.39
CA PRO A 214 5.38 0.74 9.65
C PRO A 214 4.00 1.37 9.40
N VAL A 215 3.00 0.95 10.17
CA VAL A 215 1.61 1.46 10.04
C VAL A 215 1.13 2.22 11.25
N TRP A 216 1.81 2.05 12.38
CA TRP A 216 1.43 2.71 13.63
C TRP A 216 2.68 3.02 14.45
N PHE A 217 2.65 4.18 15.10
CA PHE A 217 3.70 4.70 15.97
C PHE A 217 3.04 5.43 17.15
N GLY A 218 3.43 5.10 18.38
CA GLY A 218 2.88 5.76 19.57
C GLY A 218 3.83 5.72 20.76
N GLY A 219 3.73 6.71 21.65
CA GLY A 219 4.55 6.79 22.85
C GLY A 219 4.23 5.64 23.83
N HIS A 220 5.26 5.08 24.44
CA HIS A 220 5.11 4.05 25.46
C HIS A 220 4.74 4.67 26.82
N PRO A 221 3.57 4.38 27.42
CA PRO A 221 3.07 5.12 28.59
C PRO A 221 3.95 5.02 29.84
N THR A 222 4.73 3.93 29.97
CA THR A 222 5.57 3.68 31.14
C THR A 222 7.08 3.70 30.86
N VAL A 223 7.50 3.87 29.61
CA VAL A 223 8.92 3.91 29.24
C VAL A 223 9.20 5.31 28.71
N GLN A 224 9.86 6.14 29.52
CA GLN A 224 10.10 7.54 29.18
C GLN A 224 10.95 7.66 27.91
N GLY A 225 10.42 8.37 26.91
CA GLY A 225 11.07 8.50 25.60
C GLY A 225 11.08 7.20 24.78
N GLY A 226 10.35 6.17 25.22
CA GLY A 226 10.13 4.95 24.48
C GLY A 226 8.91 5.06 23.57
N TYR A 227 8.94 4.34 22.45
CA TYR A 227 7.86 4.29 21.47
C TYR A 227 7.59 2.86 21.04
N LEU A 228 6.33 2.57 20.75
CA LEU A 228 5.91 1.34 20.12
C LEU A 228 5.72 1.59 18.63
N ILE A 229 6.26 0.70 17.79
CA ILE A 229 6.11 0.74 16.33
C ILE A 229 5.51 -0.58 15.87
N ALA A 230 4.43 -0.53 15.10
CA ALA A 230 3.83 -1.70 14.47
C ALA A 230 4.25 -1.82 13.00
N GLU A 231 4.85 -2.95 12.64
CA GLU A 231 5.21 -3.32 11.26
C GLU A 231 4.15 -4.29 10.71
N LYS A 232 3.38 -3.82 9.73
CA LYS A 232 2.16 -4.46 9.20
C LYS A 232 2.33 -5.95 8.94
N SER A 233 3.07 -6.28 7.87
CA SER A 233 3.19 -7.65 7.36
C SER A 233 4.22 -8.50 8.12
N LYS A 234 4.99 -7.90 9.04
CA LYS A 234 5.81 -8.67 10.00
C LYS A 234 5.00 -9.13 11.21
N GLY A 235 3.77 -8.64 11.37
CA GLY A 235 2.93 -8.93 12.54
C GLY A 235 3.64 -8.58 13.86
N THR A 236 4.51 -7.57 13.85
CA THR A 236 5.41 -7.27 14.97
C THR A 236 5.16 -5.87 15.49
N ILE A 237 5.06 -5.74 16.81
CA ILE A 237 5.20 -4.46 17.50
C ILE A 237 6.56 -4.48 18.20
N SER A 238 7.34 -3.42 18.02
CA SER A 238 8.66 -3.25 18.64
C SER A 238 8.65 -2.06 19.60
N LEU A 239 9.37 -2.18 20.71
CA LEU A 239 9.71 -1.08 21.60
C LEU A 239 11.05 -0.47 21.16
N LEU A 240 11.00 0.80 20.76
CA LEU A 240 12.15 1.64 20.46
C LEU A 240 12.43 2.58 21.63
N GLU A 241 13.66 2.62 22.09
CA GLU A 241 14.07 3.46 23.22
C GLU A 241 15.55 3.88 23.12
N ARG A 242 15.99 4.78 24.02
CA ARG A 242 17.41 5.11 24.20
C ARG A 242 17.93 4.53 25.50
N VAL A 243 18.90 3.62 25.42
CA VAL A 243 19.60 3.05 26.58
C VAL A 243 21.05 3.53 26.55
N ASN A 244 21.49 4.25 27.58
CA ASN A 244 22.85 4.81 27.66
C ASN A 244 23.23 5.71 26.45
N GLY A 245 22.25 6.40 25.87
CA GLY A 245 22.44 7.26 24.69
C GLY A 245 22.35 6.54 23.35
N GLU A 246 22.34 5.19 23.35
CA GLU A 246 22.21 4.38 22.14
C GLU A 246 20.76 3.98 21.88
N GLU A 247 20.40 3.90 20.61
CA GLU A 247 19.06 3.49 20.18
C GLU A 247 18.96 1.97 20.23
N VAL A 248 17.92 1.47 20.90
CA VAL A 248 17.67 0.04 21.08
C VAL A 248 16.27 -0.27 20.61
N ILE A 249 16.15 -1.26 19.71
CA ILE A 249 14.87 -1.83 19.29
C ILE A 249 14.77 -3.22 19.92
N SER A 250 13.70 -3.43 20.67
CA SER A 250 13.38 -4.73 21.27
C SER A 250 11.99 -5.20 20.83
N PRO A 251 11.78 -6.50 20.60
CA PRO A 251 10.47 -7.01 20.23
C PRO A 251 9.50 -6.86 21.42
N PHE A 252 8.36 -6.20 21.20
CA PHE A 252 7.27 -6.13 22.17
C PHE A 252 6.33 -7.34 22.00
N VAL A 253 5.87 -7.60 20.77
CA VAL A 253 5.09 -8.79 20.42
C VAL A 253 5.33 -9.17 18.95
N ASN A 254 5.27 -10.46 18.64
CA ASN A 254 5.11 -10.96 17.27
C ASN A 254 3.90 -11.90 17.24
N ILE A 255 2.94 -11.61 16.37
CA ILE A 255 1.69 -12.35 16.20
C ILE A 255 1.54 -12.88 14.76
N LEU A 256 2.64 -13.06 14.03
CA LEU A 256 2.59 -13.47 12.63
C LEU A 256 1.83 -14.80 12.44
N ASP A 257 1.90 -15.70 13.43
CA ASP A 257 1.19 -16.98 13.42
C ASP A 257 -0.31 -16.87 13.77
N GLU A 258 -0.79 -15.72 14.23
CA GLU A 258 -2.19 -15.48 14.66
C GLU A 258 -3.00 -14.65 13.65
N ILE A 259 -2.33 -14.04 12.68
CA ILE A 259 -2.94 -13.11 11.72
C ILE A 259 -2.81 -13.64 10.29
N TYR A 260 -3.66 -13.13 9.39
CA TYR A 260 -3.51 -13.43 7.98
C TYR A 260 -2.53 -12.45 7.34
N VAL A 261 -1.39 -12.96 6.86
CA VAL A 261 -0.48 -12.22 5.98
C VAL A 261 -0.29 -13.05 4.72
N ALA A 262 -0.86 -12.61 3.61
CA ALA A 262 -0.39 -13.07 2.32
C ALA A 262 0.70 -12.13 1.84
N ASN A 263 0.45 -10.81 1.84
CA ASN A 263 1.39 -9.83 1.29
C ASN A 263 1.38 -8.46 1.97
N ASP A 264 0.28 -7.72 1.83
CA ASP A 264 0.12 -6.39 2.42
C ASP A 264 -0.86 -6.38 3.58
N GLU A 265 -1.45 -7.52 3.91
CA GLU A 265 -2.22 -7.71 5.13
C GLU A 265 -1.30 -7.72 6.36
N GLY A 266 -1.90 -7.52 7.53
CA GLY A 266 -1.22 -7.70 8.81
C GLY A 266 -1.84 -6.86 9.93
N ILE A 267 -1.01 -6.20 10.72
CA ILE A 267 -1.52 -5.26 11.72
C ILE A 267 -1.91 -3.96 11.01
N LEU A 268 -3.11 -3.44 11.27
CA LEU A 268 -3.57 -2.14 10.75
C LEU A 268 -3.61 -1.06 11.83
N GLY A 269 -4.08 -1.42 13.03
CA GLY A 269 -4.30 -0.48 14.12
C GLY A 269 -3.79 -1.02 15.44
N VAL A 270 -3.33 -0.13 16.30
CA VAL A 270 -2.95 -0.43 17.69
C VAL A 270 -3.53 0.66 18.58
N ALA A 271 -4.07 0.27 19.74
CA ALA A 271 -4.47 1.21 20.78
C ALA A 271 -4.04 0.68 22.15
N LEU A 272 -3.47 1.56 22.98
CA LEU A 272 -3.19 1.25 24.37
C LEU A 272 -4.38 1.67 25.22
N HIS A 273 -4.80 0.80 26.15
CA HIS A 273 -5.87 1.16 27.08
C HIS A 273 -5.50 2.43 27.88
N PRO A 274 -6.43 3.33 28.23
CA PRO A 274 -6.10 4.53 29.00
C PRO A 274 -5.41 4.20 30.34
N GLY A 275 -5.82 3.11 30.97
CA GLY A 275 -5.18 2.49 32.15
C GLY A 275 -4.00 1.55 31.87
N PHE A 276 -3.32 1.61 30.70
CA PHE A 276 -2.27 0.66 30.30
C PHE A 276 -1.15 0.54 31.34
N ALA A 277 -0.78 1.63 32.02
CA ALA A 277 0.22 1.59 33.08
C ALA A 277 -0.16 0.60 34.19
N GLU A 278 -1.44 0.57 34.57
CA GLU A 278 -1.95 -0.27 35.66
C GLU A 278 -2.33 -1.66 35.16
N ASN A 279 -3.07 -1.78 34.07
CA ASN A 279 -3.66 -3.03 33.62
C ASN A 279 -2.89 -3.73 32.50
N GLY A 280 -2.00 -3.02 31.79
CA GLY A 280 -1.21 -3.53 30.66
C GLY A 280 -2.01 -3.89 29.42
N ARG A 281 -3.30 -3.55 29.34
CA ARG A 281 -4.19 -3.95 28.23
C ARG A 281 -3.92 -3.13 26.98
N TYR A 282 -3.80 -3.80 25.86
CA TYR A 282 -3.65 -3.16 24.56
C TYR A 282 -4.42 -3.93 23.49
N PHE A 283 -4.76 -3.22 22.41
CA PHE A 283 -5.68 -3.68 21.39
C PHE A 283 -5.03 -3.58 20.02
N MET A 284 -5.37 -4.51 19.14
CA MET A 284 -4.89 -4.54 17.77
C MET A 284 -6.05 -4.82 16.82
N MET A 285 -6.00 -4.19 15.65
CA MET A 285 -6.86 -4.50 14.52
C MET A 285 -6.01 -5.14 13.43
N HIS A 286 -6.42 -6.30 12.93
CA HIS A 286 -5.67 -7.05 11.91
C HIS A 286 -6.58 -7.90 11.02
N GLU A 287 -6.08 -8.25 9.84
CA GLU A 287 -6.74 -9.20 8.94
C GLU A 287 -6.70 -10.64 9.49
N THR A 288 -7.72 -11.42 9.10
CA THR A 288 -7.89 -12.82 9.46
C THR A 288 -8.36 -13.63 8.25
N MET A 289 -8.15 -14.95 8.30
CA MET A 289 -8.63 -15.90 7.30
C MET A 289 -9.22 -17.12 8.02
N THR A 290 -10.48 -17.44 7.72
CA THR A 290 -11.14 -18.66 8.21
C THR A 290 -11.54 -19.51 7.02
N GLY A 291 -10.82 -20.62 6.79
CA GLY A 291 -10.97 -21.38 5.56
C GLY A 291 -10.54 -20.54 4.35
N GLN A 292 -11.50 -20.22 3.47
CA GLN A 292 -11.28 -19.31 2.32
C GLN A 292 -11.86 -17.91 2.53
N GLN A 293 -12.56 -17.67 3.66
CA GLN A 293 -13.21 -16.41 3.97
C GLN A 293 -12.24 -15.45 4.66
N ARG A 294 -12.07 -14.26 4.09
CA ARG A 294 -11.33 -13.16 4.74
C ARG A 294 -12.22 -12.49 5.79
N GLY A 295 -11.57 -11.99 6.84
CA GLY A 295 -12.22 -11.23 7.88
C GLY A 295 -11.26 -10.24 8.53
N MET A 296 -11.79 -9.45 9.44
CA MET A 296 -11.03 -8.57 10.31
C MET A 296 -11.31 -8.95 11.76
N ALA A 297 -10.36 -8.63 12.63
CA ALA A 297 -10.54 -8.76 14.07
C ALA A 297 -10.01 -7.53 14.80
N VAL A 298 -10.74 -7.13 15.83
CA VAL A 298 -10.19 -6.36 16.95
C VAL A 298 -9.96 -7.34 18.10
N VAL A 299 -8.73 -7.34 18.61
CA VAL A 299 -8.30 -8.24 19.67
C VAL A 299 -7.67 -7.48 20.82
N GLU A 300 -7.72 -8.06 22.01
CA GLU A 300 -7.11 -7.57 23.24
C GLU A 300 -5.99 -8.53 23.69
N ARG A 301 -4.87 -7.94 24.13
CA ARG A 301 -3.78 -8.64 24.81
C ARG A 301 -3.32 -7.83 26.02
N VAL A 302 -2.43 -8.43 26.82
CA VAL A 302 -1.92 -7.84 28.06
C VAL A 302 -0.40 -7.87 28.05
N ALA A 303 0.24 -6.75 28.38
CA ALA A 303 1.68 -6.63 28.53
C ALA A 303 2.21 -7.35 29.79
N SER A 304 3.50 -7.68 29.80
CA SER A 304 4.24 -8.17 30.96
C SER A 304 4.14 -7.20 32.14
N ALA A 305 4.49 -7.66 33.35
CA ALA A 305 4.41 -6.86 34.56
C ALA A 305 5.22 -5.55 34.50
N ASP A 306 6.36 -5.55 33.80
CA ASP A 306 7.19 -4.37 33.55
C ASP A 306 6.71 -3.51 32.37
N ARG A 307 5.66 -3.97 31.66
CA ARG A 307 5.05 -3.35 30.48
C ARG A 307 5.94 -3.28 29.25
N ARG A 308 7.11 -3.91 29.22
CA ARG A 308 8.08 -3.75 28.11
C ARG A 308 7.91 -4.75 26.98
N LYS A 309 7.08 -5.76 27.16
CA LYS A 309 6.74 -6.78 26.15
C LYS A 309 5.36 -7.35 26.39
N ASP A 310 4.86 -8.18 25.48
CA ASP A 310 3.66 -8.97 25.69
C ASP A 310 3.82 -9.99 26.84
N SER A 311 2.72 -10.30 27.53
CA SER A 311 2.73 -11.26 28.64
C SER A 311 2.76 -12.73 28.20
N GLY A 312 2.50 -13.01 26.91
CA GLY A 312 2.31 -14.37 26.39
C GLY A 312 0.95 -14.98 26.75
N ARG A 313 0.04 -14.21 27.36
CA ARG A 313 -1.34 -14.67 27.61
C ARG A 313 -2.10 -14.83 26.30
N PRO A 314 -3.06 -15.76 26.22
CA PRO A 314 -3.87 -15.95 25.02
C PRO A 314 -4.58 -14.66 24.59
N THR A 315 -4.60 -14.41 23.28
CA THR A 315 -5.34 -13.31 22.66
C THR A 315 -6.84 -13.43 22.95
N ARG A 316 -7.46 -12.36 23.45
CA ARG A 316 -8.91 -12.25 23.63
C ARG A 316 -9.52 -11.58 22.39
N SER A 317 -10.47 -12.26 21.74
CA SER A 317 -11.20 -11.69 20.61
C SER A 317 -12.25 -10.70 21.13
N ILE A 318 -12.25 -9.47 20.61
CA ILE A 318 -13.24 -8.43 20.97
C ILE A 318 -14.35 -8.36 19.93
N LEU A 319 -13.98 -8.15 18.68
CA LEU A 319 -14.90 -8.03 17.55
C LEU A 319 -14.33 -8.73 16.33
N ARG A 320 -15.17 -9.46 15.57
CA ARG A 320 -14.80 -10.11 14.31
C ARG A 320 -15.91 -9.94 13.29
N TRP A 321 -15.53 -9.72 12.04
CA TRP A 321 -16.46 -9.64 10.93
C TRP A 321 -15.79 -10.12 9.64
N ASN A 322 -16.61 -10.51 8.68
CA ASN A 322 -16.16 -10.92 7.36
C ASN A 322 -15.94 -9.70 6.46
N ILE A 323 -14.98 -9.79 5.55
CA ILE A 323 -14.75 -8.79 4.51
C ILE A 323 -14.74 -9.47 3.14
N ASP A 324 -15.29 -8.76 2.15
CA ASP A 324 -15.49 -9.31 0.81
C ASP A 324 -14.40 -8.85 -0.18
N THR A 325 -13.60 -7.85 0.22
CA THR A 325 -12.64 -7.17 -0.65
C THR A 325 -11.22 -7.22 -0.09
N LEU A 326 -10.29 -6.56 -0.79
CA LEU A 326 -8.86 -6.53 -0.48
C LEU A 326 -8.39 -5.28 0.23
N PHE A 327 -9.18 -4.21 0.19
CA PHE A 327 -8.74 -2.88 0.58
C PHE A 327 -9.90 -2.06 1.14
N HIS A 328 -9.55 -0.88 1.67
CA HIS A 328 -10.45 0.04 2.38
C HIS A 328 -11.06 -0.53 3.67
N HIS A 329 -10.29 -1.31 4.42
CA HIS A 329 -10.77 -1.89 5.68
C HIS A 329 -10.69 -0.92 6.88
N GLY A 330 -10.14 0.29 6.68
CA GLY A 330 -9.85 1.20 7.78
C GLY A 330 -8.62 0.74 8.55
N GLY A 331 -8.71 0.75 9.88
CA GLY A 331 -7.58 0.39 10.75
C GLY A 331 -7.35 1.35 11.91
N GLY A 332 -8.09 2.45 11.98
CA GLY A 332 -7.99 3.37 13.10
C GLY A 332 -8.54 2.72 14.37
N LEU A 333 -7.69 2.61 15.40
CA LEU A 333 -8.09 2.27 16.76
C LEU A 333 -7.62 3.38 17.70
N GLU A 334 -8.52 3.95 18.48
CA GLU A 334 -8.18 5.01 19.43
C GLU A 334 -9.14 5.00 20.61
N PHE A 335 -8.65 5.34 21.81
CA PHE A 335 -9.52 5.56 22.96
C PHE A 335 -9.97 7.01 23.02
N GLY A 336 -11.27 7.22 23.10
CA GLY A 336 -11.81 8.56 23.33
C GLY A 336 -11.58 9.03 24.76
N PRO A 337 -11.72 10.35 25.02
CA PRO A 337 -11.65 10.90 26.37
C PRO A 337 -12.78 10.40 27.29
N ASP A 338 -13.81 9.78 26.70
CA ASP A 338 -14.93 9.12 27.37
C ASP A 338 -14.61 7.68 27.82
N GLY A 339 -13.42 7.14 27.48
CA GLY A 339 -12.97 5.80 27.86
C GLY A 339 -13.40 4.68 26.90
N PHE A 340 -14.13 5.01 25.83
CA PHE A 340 -14.59 4.02 24.85
C PHE A 340 -13.54 3.79 23.77
N LEU A 341 -13.48 2.58 23.23
CA LEU A 341 -12.65 2.25 22.08
C LEU A 341 -13.41 2.61 20.80
N TYR A 342 -12.82 3.51 20.00
CA TYR A 342 -13.30 3.88 18.68
C TYR A 342 -12.59 3.04 17.61
N ILE A 343 -13.37 2.54 16.65
CA ILE A 343 -12.89 1.68 15.56
C ILE A 343 -13.31 2.32 14.24
N GLY A 344 -12.34 2.86 13.51
CA GLY A 344 -12.54 3.48 12.21
C GLY A 344 -12.55 2.43 11.10
N MET A 345 -13.70 2.27 10.45
CA MET A 345 -13.89 1.31 9.38
C MET A 345 -14.04 2.01 8.03
N GLY A 346 -13.29 1.54 7.04
CA GLY A 346 -13.49 2.00 5.66
C GLY A 346 -14.71 1.33 5.04
N ASP A 347 -15.11 1.80 3.85
CA ASP A 347 -16.25 1.28 3.08
C ASP A 347 -16.06 -0.18 2.60
N GLY A 348 -14.86 -0.73 2.76
CA GLY A 348 -14.52 -2.05 2.28
C GLY A 348 -14.52 -2.15 0.77
N GLY A 349 -14.55 -1.05 0.00
CA GLY A 349 -14.44 -1.04 -1.45
C GLY A 349 -15.52 -1.83 -2.25
N PRO A 350 -15.42 -1.81 -3.59
CA PRO A 350 -14.43 -1.04 -4.38
C PRO A 350 -14.67 0.48 -4.28
N GLN A 351 -13.74 1.27 -4.84
CA GLN A 351 -13.81 2.74 -4.85
C GLN A 351 -15.23 3.24 -5.19
N GLU A 352 -15.70 4.25 -4.45
CA GLU A 352 -17.06 4.83 -4.53
C GLU A 352 -18.20 3.95 -3.97
N ASP A 353 -17.89 2.83 -3.32
CA ASP A 353 -18.88 1.94 -2.68
C ASP A 353 -20.10 1.63 -3.58
N PRO A 354 -19.91 1.10 -4.80
CA PRO A 354 -21.02 0.84 -5.73
C PRO A 354 -22.00 -0.22 -5.23
N GLU A 355 -21.58 -1.02 -4.24
CA GLU A 355 -22.41 -2.03 -3.59
C GLU A 355 -23.20 -1.46 -2.38
N GLY A 356 -22.95 -0.21 -2.01
CA GLY A 356 -23.67 0.49 -0.94
C GLY A 356 -23.42 -0.07 0.46
N LYS A 357 -22.26 -0.72 0.69
CA LYS A 357 -21.90 -1.35 1.98
C LYS A 357 -21.86 -0.34 3.11
N ALA A 358 -21.38 0.87 2.86
CA ALA A 358 -21.31 1.95 3.85
C ALA A 358 -22.68 2.48 4.26
N GLN A 359 -23.73 2.19 3.50
CA GLN A 359 -25.12 2.58 3.81
C GLN A 359 -25.95 1.40 4.36
N ASP A 360 -25.40 0.19 4.38
CA ASP A 360 -26.06 -0.99 4.94
C ASP A 360 -25.85 -1.05 6.46
N LEU A 361 -26.90 -0.73 7.22
CA LEU A 361 -26.86 -0.72 8.69
C LEU A 361 -26.69 -2.13 9.33
N SER A 362 -26.75 -3.20 8.53
CA SER A 362 -26.43 -4.55 9.00
C SER A 362 -24.92 -4.87 8.94
N ARG A 363 -24.14 -3.96 8.37
CA ARG A 363 -22.70 -4.06 8.15
C ARG A 363 -21.95 -3.03 8.99
N PHE A 364 -20.65 -3.24 9.17
CA PHE A 364 -19.81 -2.30 9.91
C PHE A 364 -18.97 -1.40 8.98
N GLU A 365 -18.85 -1.76 7.70
CA GLU A 365 -18.15 -0.97 6.70
C GLU A 365 -18.69 0.47 6.63
N GLY A 366 -17.80 1.42 6.35
CA GLY A 366 -18.12 2.84 6.25
C GLY A 366 -18.52 3.52 7.58
N SER A 367 -18.31 2.85 8.71
CA SER A 367 -18.76 3.33 10.03
C SER A 367 -17.61 3.71 10.97
N LEU A 368 -17.94 4.55 11.95
CA LEU A 368 -17.11 4.76 13.13
C LEU A 368 -17.78 4.07 14.32
N LEU A 369 -17.25 2.91 14.71
CA LEU A 369 -17.79 2.17 15.86
C LEU A 369 -17.25 2.76 17.16
N ARG A 370 -18.04 2.65 18.23
CA ARG A 370 -17.68 3.07 19.59
C ARG A 370 -18.17 2.01 20.57
N ILE A 371 -17.25 1.33 21.26
CA ILE A 371 -17.57 0.21 22.16
C ILE A 371 -16.92 0.37 23.53
N ASP A 372 -17.58 -0.15 24.58
CA ASP A 372 -17.04 -0.22 25.93
C ASP A 372 -16.31 -1.55 26.13
N VAL A 373 -14.98 -1.54 26.17
CA VAL A 373 -14.18 -2.76 26.36
C VAL A 373 -13.96 -3.13 27.82
N ASP A 374 -14.47 -2.35 28.77
CA ASP A 374 -14.39 -2.60 30.21
C ASP A 374 -15.61 -3.37 30.75
N ARG A 375 -16.63 -3.55 29.92
CA ARG A 375 -17.86 -4.26 30.24
C ARG A 375 -18.14 -5.36 29.23
N GLU A 376 -18.64 -6.50 29.71
CA GLU A 376 -19.24 -7.53 28.85
C GLU A 376 -20.77 -7.39 28.86
N GLU A 377 -21.40 -7.51 27.69
CA GLU A 377 -22.84 -7.31 27.54
C GLU A 377 -23.44 -8.32 26.55
N GLU A 378 -24.50 -9.02 26.95
CA GLU A 378 -25.22 -9.99 26.10
C GLU A 378 -24.33 -11.05 25.44
N GLY A 379 -23.26 -11.48 26.13
CA GLY A 379 -22.30 -12.47 25.60
C GLY A 379 -21.25 -11.89 24.65
N ARG A 380 -21.23 -10.55 24.45
CA ARG A 380 -20.16 -9.83 23.76
C ARG A 380 -19.04 -9.51 24.75
N ALA A 381 -17.81 -9.47 24.24
CA ALA A 381 -16.62 -9.09 25.00
C ALA A 381 -16.52 -7.56 25.30
N TYR A 382 -17.56 -6.81 24.90
CA TYR A 382 -17.69 -5.36 24.99
C TYR A 382 -19.16 -4.98 25.25
N GLY A 383 -19.39 -3.77 25.77
CA GLY A 383 -20.70 -3.10 25.88
C GLY A 383 -20.94 -2.08 24.76
N ILE A 384 -22.21 -1.74 24.54
CA ILE A 384 -22.66 -0.76 23.51
C ILE A 384 -23.25 0.49 24.16
#